data_AF-A0AA96JQB1-F1
#
_entry.id   AF-A0AA96JQB1-F1
#
_cell.length_a   1.000
_cell.length_b   1.000
_cell.length_c   1.000
_cell.angle_alpha   90.00
_cell.angle_beta   90.00
_cell.angle_gamma   90.00
#
_symmetry.space_group_name_H-M   'P 1'
#
loop_
_entity.id
_entity.type
_entity.pdbx_description
1 polymer ?
#
loop_
_entity_poly.entity_id
_entity_poly.type
_entity_poly.pdbx_seq_one_letter_code
_entity_poly.pdbx_strand_id
1 'polypeptide(L)'
;MDCEDVMLTVRITAAERALLRALARGHGGDVSEVAVDGLLDVIPALTGDTDALRLVRVLARPAPCAVTFWLPASVVELLPLVGDHVARLSGVQVGPASGALSAALRLWLAGDPARLAASLTTMHAPAARRSGPRPLGVAA
;
A
#
# COMPACT_ATOMS: atom_id res chain seq x y z
N MET A 1 -11.00 -21.62 8.51
CA MET A 1 -10.72 -20.27 8.02
C MET A 1 -9.46 -20.44 7.21
N ASP A 2 -9.62 -20.62 5.91
CA ASP A 2 -8.52 -20.94 5.01
C ASP A 2 -7.68 -19.67 4.83
N CYS A 3 -6.63 -19.53 5.64
CA CYS A 3 -5.61 -18.50 5.43
C CYS A 3 -4.79 -18.91 4.20
N GLU A 4 -5.34 -18.70 3.01
CA GLU A 4 -4.59 -18.79 1.76
C GLU A 4 -3.72 -17.54 1.62
N ASP A 5 -2.73 -17.42 2.49
CA ASP A 5 -1.69 -16.40 2.33
C ASP A 5 -0.79 -16.82 1.18
N VAL A 6 -0.67 -15.94 0.20
CA VAL A 6 0.15 -16.14 -0.98
C VAL A 6 1.48 -15.44 -0.79
N MET A 7 2.56 -16.19 -1.00
CA MET A 7 3.92 -15.67 -0.92
C MET A 7 4.29 -14.94 -2.22
N LEU A 8 4.61 -13.64 -2.14
CA LEU A 8 5.08 -12.85 -3.28
C LEU A 8 6.44 -12.23 -2.98
N THR A 9 7.36 -12.30 -3.95
CA THR A 9 8.67 -11.65 -3.85
C THR A 9 8.72 -10.45 -4.79
N VAL A 10 9.02 -9.27 -4.26
CA VAL A 10 9.07 -8.01 -5.00
C VAL A 10 10.48 -7.40 -4.99
N ARG A 11 10.68 -6.38 -5.83
CA ARG A 11 11.95 -5.69 -5.98
C ARG A 11 11.85 -4.26 -5.48
N ILE A 12 12.57 -3.94 -4.41
CA ILE A 12 12.64 -2.57 -3.86
C ILE A 12 14.09 -2.10 -3.72
N THR A 13 14.28 -0.82 -3.43
CA THR A 13 15.57 -0.23 -3.09
C THR A 13 15.94 -0.53 -1.63
N ALA A 14 17.22 -0.38 -1.30
CA ALA A 14 17.66 -0.52 0.08
C ALA A 14 17.02 0.51 1.02
N ALA A 15 16.80 1.74 0.53
CA ALA A 15 16.14 2.80 1.28
C ALA A 15 14.65 2.48 1.53
N GLU A 16 13.93 2.01 0.51
CA GLU A 16 12.55 1.55 0.62
C GLU A 16 12.43 0.39 1.63
N ARG A 17 13.35 -0.59 1.60
CA ARG A 17 13.39 -1.69 2.57
C ARG A 17 13.64 -1.19 4.00
N ALA A 18 14.53 -0.23 4.18
CA ALA A 18 14.81 0.37 5.49
C ALA A 18 13.59 1.12 6.03
N LEU A 19 12.90 1.87 5.16
CA LEU A 19 11.68 2.59 5.51
C LEU A 19 10.56 1.64 5.92
N LEU A 20 10.29 0.58 5.14
CA LEU A 20 9.29 -0.44 5.51
C LEU A 20 9.55 -1.03 6.90
N ARG A 21 10.80 -1.36 7.20
CA ARG A 21 11.19 -1.86 8.52
C ARG A 21 11.04 -0.84 9.62
N ALA A 22 11.23 0.44 9.33
CA ALA A 22 11.02 1.51 10.30
C ALA A 22 9.52 1.69 10.56
N LEU A 23 8.69 1.67 9.51
CA LEU A 23 7.23 1.74 9.60
C LEU A 23 6.65 0.56 10.37
N ALA A 24 7.04 -0.68 10.05
CA ALA A 24 6.61 -1.88 10.79
C ALA A 24 6.96 -1.80 12.28
N ARG A 25 8.21 -1.38 12.60
CA ARG A 25 8.62 -1.17 14.00
C ARG A 25 7.83 -0.07 14.71
N GLY A 26 7.52 1.03 14.02
CA GLY A 26 6.73 2.13 14.57
C GLY A 26 5.25 1.78 14.73
N HIS A 27 4.71 0.93 13.85
CA HIS A 27 3.34 0.45 13.90
C HIS A 27 3.14 -0.67 14.92
N GLY A 28 4.21 -1.41 15.27
CA GLY A 28 4.15 -2.58 16.14
C GLY A 28 3.75 -3.88 15.43
N GLY A 29 3.68 -3.85 14.09
CA GLY A 29 3.30 -4.98 13.24
C GLY A 29 4.47 -5.54 12.43
N ASP A 30 4.16 -6.42 11.49
CA ASP A 30 5.14 -6.99 10.58
C ASP A 30 5.23 -6.24 9.24
N VAL A 31 6.25 -6.58 8.45
CA VAL A 31 6.54 -5.89 7.18
C VAL A 31 5.51 -6.25 6.10
N SER A 32 4.87 -7.42 6.18
CA SER A 32 3.79 -7.85 5.27
C SER A 32 2.48 -7.14 5.56
N GLU A 33 2.10 -7.00 6.83
CA GLU A 33 0.94 -6.22 7.28
C GLU A 33 1.04 -4.78 6.75
N VAL A 34 2.17 -4.11 7.01
CA VAL A 34 2.41 -2.75 6.52
C VAL A 34 2.41 -2.67 4.98
N ALA A 35 2.86 -3.71 4.27
CA ALA A 35 2.82 -3.74 2.82
C ALA A 35 1.39 -3.90 2.27
N VAL A 36 0.55 -4.68 2.94
CA VAL A 36 -0.88 -4.79 2.63
C VAL A 36 -1.57 -3.45 2.87
N ASP A 37 -1.34 -2.82 4.01
CA ASP A 37 -1.92 -1.51 4.32
C ASP A 37 -1.49 -0.44 3.33
N GLY A 38 -0.19 -0.42 2.99
CA GLY A 38 0.34 0.51 2.00
C GLY A 38 -0.26 0.29 0.61
N LEU A 39 -0.59 -0.95 0.26
CA LEU A 39 -1.31 -1.24 -0.99
C LEU A 39 -2.75 -0.72 -0.92
N LEU A 40 -3.45 -0.93 0.19
CA LEU A 40 -4.82 -0.42 0.37
C LEU A 40 -4.88 1.11 0.40
N ASP A 41 -3.83 1.77 0.92
CA ASP A 41 -3.67 3.23 0.94
C ASP A 41 -3.38 3.78 -0.47
N VAL A 42 -2.62 3.06 -1.30
CA VAL A 42 -2.22 3.54 -2.65
C VAL A 42 -3.29 3.28 -3.72
N ILE A 43 -4.10 2.23 -3.60
CA ILE A 43 -5.12 1.89 -4.62
C ILE A 43 -6.07 3.07 -4.91
N PRO A 44 -6.64 3.79 -3.93
CA PRO A 44 -7.46 4.96 -4.19
C PRO A 44 -6.68 6.11 -4.83
N ALA A 45 -5.42 6.31 -4.42
CA ALA A 45 -4.56 7.40 -4.87
C ALA A 45 -4.13 7.24 -6.34
N LEU A 46 -4.04 6.01 -6.84
CA LEU A 46 -3.70 5.75 -8.24
C LEU A 46 -4.66 6.42 -9.25
N THR A 47 -5.82 6.92 -8.85
CA THR A 47 -6.77 7.57 -9.77
C THR A 47 -6.38 8.99 -10.24
N GLY A 48 -5.28 9.58 -9.76
CA GLY A 48 -4.87 10.96 -10.08
C GLY A 48 -3.70 11.12 -11.06
N ASP A 49 -3.76 12.11 -11.97
CA ASP A 49 -2.73 12.38 -13.00
C ASP A 49 -1.33 12.74 -12.44
N THR A 50 -1.25 13.29 -11.22
CA THR A 50 0.04 13.68 -10.61
C THR A 50 0.89 12.45 -10.23
N ASP A 51 0.25 11.31 -9.98
CA ASP A 51 0.93 10.09 -9.55
C ASP A 51 1.61 9.35 -10.70
N ALA A 52 1.21 9.61 -11.95
CA ALA A 52 1.85 9.04 -13.15
C ALA A 52 3.33 9.42 -13.26
N LEU A 53 3.67 10.71 -13.15
CA LEU A 53 5.06 11.19 -13.23
C LEU A 53 5.91 10.67 -12.06
N ARG A 54 5.32 10.59 -10.87
CA ARG A 54 5.98 10.05 -9.68
C ARG A 54 6.28 8.57 -9.87
N LEU A 55 5.31 7.82 -10.36
CA LEU A 55 5.40 6.39 -10.65
C LEU A 55 6.51 6.11 -11.67
N VAL A 56 6.55 6.84 -12.80
CA VAL A 56 7.63 6.70 -13.80
C VAL A 56 9.00 6.93 -13.17
N ARG A 57 9.18 8.00 -12.37
CA ARG A 57 10.45 8.30 -11.69
C ARG A 57 10.87 7.21 -10.71
N VAL A 58 9.91 6.64 -9.99
CA VAL A 58 10.15 5.55 -9.04
C VAL A 58 10.55 4.29 -9.79
N LEU A 59 9.82 3.91 -10.83
CA LEU A 59 10.08 2.71 -11.62
C LEU A 59 11.41 2.77 -12.39
N ALA A 60 11.84 3.96 -12.80
CA ALA A 60 13.14 4.16 -13.45
C ALA A 60 14.34 3.88 -12.53
N ARG A 61 14.16 3.94 -11.19
CA ARG A 61 15.25 3.67 -10.24
C ARG A 61 15.45 2.17 -10.10
N PRO A 62 16.71 1.66 -10.17
CA PRO A 62 16.99 0.24 -9.99
C PRO A 62 16.65 -0.21 -8.57
N ALA A 63 16.03 -1.39 -8.46
CA ALA A 63 15.58 -1.98 -7.21
C ALA A 63 16.33 -3.31 -6.93
N PRO A 64 17.50 -3.26 -6.26
CA PRO A 64 18.37 -4.42 -6.07
C PRO A 64 17.90 -5.39 -4.98
N CYS A 65 16.99 -4.99 -4.08
CA CYS A 65 16.58 -5.82 -2.95
C CYS A 65 15.36 -6.66 -3.29
N ALA A 66 15.47 -7.98 -3.13
CA ALA A 66 14.31 -8.87 -3.09
C ALA A 66 13.74 -8.90 -1.66
N VAL A 67 12.43 -8.70 -1.53
CA VAL A 67 11.71 -8.85 -0.26
C VAL A 67 10.48 -9.72 -0.51
N THR A 68 10.30 -10.70 0.36
CA THR A 68 9.20 -11.65 0.30
C THR A 68 8.14 -11.26 1.33
N PHE A 69 6.89 -11.28 0.89
CA PHE A 69 5.71 -10.90 1.65
C PHE A 69 4.69 -12.03 1.63
N TRP A 70 3.92 -12.15 2.71
CA TRP A 70 2.74 -12.99 2.79
C TRP A 70 1.52 -12.08 2.66
N LEU A 71 0.74 -12.27 1.61
CA LEU A 71 -0.44 -11.45 1.35
C LEU A 71 -1.69 -12.33 1.38
N PRO A 72 -2.80 -11.84 1.94
CA PRO A 72 -4.08 -12.52 1.81
C PRO A 72 -4.45 -12.69 0.32
N ALA A 73 -4.99 -13.85 -0.06
CA ALA A 73 -5.42 -14.12 -1.44
C ALA A 73 -6.31 -13.00 -2.02
N SER A 74 -7.24 -12.48 -1.23
CA SER A 74 -8.13 -11.37 -1.62
C SER A 74 -7.38 -10.10 -2.02
N VAL A 75 -6.22 -9.84 -1.43
CA VAL A 75 -5.35 -8.71 -1.79
C VAL A 75 -4.58 -9.02 -3.07
N VAL A 76 -4.15 -10.27 -3.24
CA VAL A 76 -3.46 -10.72 -4.47
C VAL A 76 -4.37 -10.64 -5.69
N GLU A 77 -5.66 -10.92 -5.54
CA GLU A 77 -6.67 -10.77 -6.60
C GLU A 77 -6.82 -9.33 -7.12
N LEU A 78 -6.43 -8.32 -6.33
CA LEU A 78 -6.45 -6.91 -6.75
C LEU A 78 -5.22 -6.53 -7.59
N LEU A 79 -4.13 -7.30 -7.52
CA LEU A 79 -2.85 -6.95 -8.15
C LEU A 79 -2.90 -6.87 -9.69
N PRO A 80 -3.68 -7.70 -10.42
CA PRO A 80 -3.86 -7.50 -11.86
C PRO A 80 -4.44 -6.12 -12.21
N LEU A 81 -5.45 -5.66 -11.47
CA LEU A 81 -6.06 -4.34 -11.67
C LEU A 81 -5.07 -3.21 -11.41
N VAL A 82 -4.25 -3.36 -10.36
CA VAL A 82 -3.16 -2.43 -10.05
C VAL A 82 -2.11 -2.43 -11.16
N GLY A 83 -1.73 -3.60 -11.67
CA GLY A 83 -0.78 -3.76 -12.77
C GLY A 83 -1.25 -3.04 -14.04
N ASP A 84 -2.50 -3.27 -14.44
CA ASP A 84 -3.12 -2.59 -15.58
C ASP A 84 -3.14 -1.07 -15.38
N HIS A 85 -3.42 -0.63 -14.16
CA HIS A 85 -3.46 0.79 -13.83
C HIS A 85 -2.07 1.42 -13.91
N VAL A 86 -1.05 0.80 -13.32
CA VAL A 86 0.34 1.27 -13.41
C VAL A 86 0.80 1.30 -14.87
N ALA A 87 0.45 0.29 -15.67
CA ALA A 87 0.78 0.24 -17.09
C ALA A 87 0.14 1.39 -17.87
N ARG A 88 -1.14 1.72 -17.59
CA ARG A 88 -1.80 2.88 -18.21
C ARG A 88 -1.16 4.20 -17.82
N LEU A 89 -0.83 4.41 -16.55
CA LEU A 89 -0.27 5.68 -16.08
C LEU A 89 1.19 5.90 -16.50
N SER A 90 2.00 4.85 -16.46
CA SER A 90 3.45 4.96 -16.66
C SER A 90 3.90 4.57 -18.07
N GLY A 91 3.06 3.88 -18.84
CA GLY A 91 3.43 3.21 -20.09
C GLY A 91 4.35 1.99 -19.88
N VAL A 92 4.70 1.64 -18.63
CA VAL A 92 5.58 0.52 -18.31
C VAL A 92 4.74 -0.72 -18.02
N GLN A 93 4.98 -1.79 -18.78
CA GLN A 93 4.40 -3.10 -18.46
C GLN A 93 5.05 -3.64 -17.20
N VAL A 94 4.31 -3.60 -16.09
CA VAL A 94 4.68 -4.26 -14.85
C VAL A 94 4.21 -5.70 -14.98
N GLY A 95 5.12 -6.67 -14.93
CA GLY A 95 4.85 -8.07 -15.27
C GLY A 95 3.86 -8.79 -14.34
N PRO A 96 4.21 -9.96 -13.75
CA PRO A 96 3.28 -10.70 -12.89
C PRO A 96 2.86 -9.89 -11.64
N ALA A 97 1.92 -10.42 -10.85
CA ALA A 97 1.39 -9.79 -9.63
C ALA A 97 2.49 -9.20 -8.70
N SER A 98 3.65 -9.84 -8.61
CA SER A 98 4.81 -9.32 -7.87
C SER A 98 5.34 -7.99 -8.41
N GLY A 99 5.34 -7.79 -9.73
CA GLY A 99 5.68 -6.53 -10.36
C GLY A 99 4.70 -5.42 -10.00
N ALA A 100 3.39 -5.69 -10.12
CA ALA A 100 2.34 -4.73 -9.75
C ALA A 100 2.45 -4.31 -8.27
N LEU A 101 2.61 -5.28 -7.36
CA LEU A 101 2.85 -5.01 -5.94
C LEU A 101 4.13 -4.21 -5.73
N SER A 102 5.21 -4.56 -6.45
CA SER A 102 6.47 -3.83 -6.41
C SER A 102 6.29 -2.37 -6.82
N ALA A 103 5.56 -2.08 -7.89
CA ALA A 103 5.33 -0.72 -8.36
C ALA A 103 4.50 0.10 -7.37
N ALA A 104 3.39 -0.48 -6.90
CA ALA A 104 2.49 0.14 -5.93
C ALA A 104 3.21 0.46 -4.62
N LEU A 105 3.96 -0.50 -4.08
CA LEU A 105 4.70 -0.33 -2.83
C LEU A 105 5.77 0.75 -2.94
N ARG A 106 6.49 0.79 -4.06
CA ARG A 106 7.53 1.81 -4.27
C ARG A 106 6.92 3.20 -4.48
N LEU A 107 5.78 3.29 -5.14
CA LEU A 107 5.04 4.56 -5.26
C LEU A 107 4.61 5.07 -3.89
N TRP A 108 4.04 4.20 -3.07
CA TRP A 108 3.63 4.50 -1.70
C TRP A 108 4.82 4.95 -0.84
N LEU A 109 5.93 4.19 -0.85
CA LEU A 109 7.16 4.51 -0.11
C LEU A 109 7.90 5.75 -0.61
N ALA A 110 7.62 6.21 -1.82
CA ALA A 110 8.10 7.51 -2.28
C ALA A 110 7.41 8.68 -1.56
N GLY A 111 6.33 8.40 -0.80
CA GLY A 111 5.59 9.27 0.11
C GLY A 111 6.44 9.98 1.17
N ASP A 112 5.82 10.94 1.87
CA ASP A 112 6.41 11.51 3.08
C ASP A 112 6.31 10.49 4.23
N PRO A 113 7.43 10.02 4.81
CA PRO A 113 7.43 9.01 5.87
C PRO A 113 6.52 9.33 7.06
N ALA A 114 6.40 10.60 7.44
CA ALA A 114 5.54 11.02 8.54
C ALA A 114 4.05 10.83 8.20
N ARG A 115 3.67 11.10 6.95
CA ARG A 115 2.30 10.89 6.46
C ARG A 115 1.99 9.40 6.33
N LEU A 116 2.95 8.58 5.90
CA LEU A 116 2.77 7.12 5.83
C LEU A 116 2.51 6.54 7.22
N ALA A 117 3.33 6.90 8.21
CA ALA A 117 3.15 6.46 9.59
C ALA A 117 1.79 6.93 10.18
N ALA A 118 1.38 8.16 9.87
CA ALA A 118 0.07 8.67 10.26
C ALA A 118 -1.07 7.88 9.60
N SER A 119 -0.99 7.58 8.30
CA SER A 119 -1.99 6.78 7.57
C SER A 119 -2.16 5.39 8.19
N LEU A 120 -1.06 4.70 8.45
CA LEU A 120 -1.06 3.39 9.13
C LEU A 120 -1.75 3.46 10.51
N THR A 121 -1.48 4.51 11.27
CA THR A 121 -2.12 4.74 12.57
C THR A 121 -3.62 5.01 12.42
N THR A 122 -4.04 5.75 11.39
CA THR A 122 -5.46 6.05 11.15
C THR A 122 -6.26 4.86 10.65
N MET A 123 -5.67 4.00 9.81
CA MET A 123 -6.33 2.76 9.34
C MET A 123 -6.62 1.80 10.50
N HIS A 124 -5.72 1.75 11.47
CA HIS A 124 -5.82 0.90 12.67
C HIS A 124 -6.39 1.61 13.90
N ALA A 125 -6.73 2.89 13.80
CA ALA A 125 -7.42 3.56 14.88
C ALA A 125 -8.78 2.85 15.09
N PRO A 126 -9.09 2.38 16.31
CA PRO A 126 -10.40 1.79 16.57
C PRO A 126 -11.47 2.79 16.17
N ALA A 127 -12.51 2.34 15.46
CA ALA A 127 -13.61 3.14 14.94
C ALA A 127 -14.51 3.76 16.04
N ALA A 128 -13.93 4.20 17.16
CA ALA A 128 -14.61 4.91 18.22
C ALA A 128 -14.68 6.40 17.87
N ARG A 129 -15.75 6.78 17.13
CA ARG A 129 -16.54 8.03 17.24
C ARG A 129 -17.29 8.40 15.94
N ARG A 130 -18.03 7.46 15.34
CA ARG A 130 -19.15 7.80 14.42
C ARG A 130 -20.53 7.35 14.88
N SER A 131 -20.64 6.96 16.16
CA SER A 131 -21.92 6.66 16.80
C SER A 131 -22.04 7.40 18.13
N GLY A 132 -22.10 8.73 18.06
CA GLY A 132 -22.60 9.56 19.16
C GLY A 132 -24.12 9.73 19.01
N PRO A 133 -24.90 9.68 20.09
CA PRO A 133 -26.35 9.61 20.02
C PRO A 133 -26.92 10.91 19.45
N ARG A 134 -27.85 10.79 18.50
CA ARG A 134 -28.70 11.91 18.07
C ARG A 134 -29.67 12.20 19.23
N PRO A 135 -29.60 13.34 19.92
CA PRO A 135 -30.67 13.70 20.84
C PRO A 135 -31.90 13.99 19.98
N LEU A 136 -32.91 13.12 20.09
CA LEU A 136 -34.27 13.44 19.67
C LEU A 136 -34.82 14.50 20.63
N GLY A 137 -34.44 15.76 20.39
CA GLY A 137 -35.17 16.89 20.89
C GLY A 137 -36.23 17.27 19.86
N VAL A 138 -37.48 16.85 20.06
CA VAL A 138 -38.64 17.60 19.58
C VAL A 138 -39.73 17.49 20.64
N ALA A 139 -40.12 18.67 21.12
CA ALA A 139 -41.20 18.92 22.04
C ALA A 139 -42.58 18.64 21.44
N ALA A 140 -43.49 18.14 22.27
CA ALA A 140 -44.91 18.48 22.26
C ALA A 140 -45.49 18.15 23.65
#